data_AF-A0AAI9EB46-F1
#
_entry.id   AF-A0AAI9EB46-F1
#
_cell.length_a   1.000
_cell.length_b   1.000
_cell.length_c   1.000
_cell.angle_alpha   90.00
_cell.angle_beta   90.00
_cell.angle_gamma   90.00
#
_symmetry.space_group_name_H-M   'P 1'
#
loop_
_entity.id
_entity.type
_entity.pdbx_description
1 polymer ?
#
loop_
_entity_poly.entity_id
_entity_poly.type
_entity_poly.pdbx_seq_one_letter_code
_entity_poly.pdbx_strand_id
1 'polypeptide(L)'
;MRERPDLELPERVPEMEHYHDSPMDLLPFALYALSKIDDSRAEAYRQICVTGLEDDRVRLPPRWDFHDESLRAIVRYHVELGRQGEWDPTYFIVSAYADCSTVVLVTLDDDDMECRSDLLWTSMDQSGLLCNDFQIANSSWSEAKEEDLGGPQWFQPGPGDPSATQLDNLNDGPAANPPGHIDYGTAPPVGFHIQLYAVDGTDEDRLLHEIQPGPESQKRDLSQQSCKLQHLSIAEGHDPARDAASLHPSRCLQHPTLQKKYFLIADTPNYTEDGVQVVHVDWDGKLEGRTSEELFEIGQNASIQTQRAEVSAIATRAAVPLTLMIAQGYEDWAPKHKLFAVYAGDSADTDIHISQAVDPHWANRGHGQDRIVFGGFLKAPESEEPRFWRSLLEKHLACCRARKFVPNFTYQYLIWCGEQPVTADSPILLVKLDCEGDLRSLEMLSEHAAGGISTWRATAKDAHGILSDVVEGRKAWSGQSL
;
A
#
# COMPACT_ATOMS: atom_id res chain seq x y z
N MET A 1 46.43 -10.72 5.23
CA MET A 1 45.30 -10.18 5.99
C MET A 1 44.67 -9.12 5.10
N ARG A 2 43.39 -9.26 4.73
CA ARG A 2 42.67 -8.17 4.05
C ARG A 2 42.37 -7.14 5.14
N GLU A 3 42.92 -5.93 5.01
CA GLU A 3 42.59 -4.83 5.92
C GLU A 3 41.08 -4.57 5.84
N ARG A 4 40.45 -4.40 7.01
CA ARG A 4 39.02 -4.14 7.10
C ARG A 4 38.77 -2.72 6.56
N PRO A 5 37.85 -2.52 5.60
CA PRO A 5 37.50 -1.19 5.11
C PRO A 5 37.06 -0.28 6.26
N ASP A 6 37.50 0.98 6.21
CA ASP A 6 37.04 2.01 7.15
C ASP A 6 35.68 2.54 6.68
N LEU A 7 34.64 2.19 7.44
CA LEU A 7 33.24 2.54 7.18
C LEU A 7 32.73 3.62 8.13
N GLU A 8 33.61 4.36 8.79
CA GLU A 8 33.18 5.48 9.61
C GLU A 8 32.52 6.58 8.76
N LEU A 9 31.39 7.09 9.25
CA LEU A 9 30.65 8.20 8.66
C LEU A 9 30.80 9.47 9.50
N PRO A 10 30.66 10.67 8.91
CA PRO A 10 30.48 11.89 9.68
C PRO A 10 29.14 11.86 10.43
N GLU A 11 29.09 12.37 11.65
CA GLU A 11 27.83 12.39 12.44
C GLU A 11 26.73 13.23 11.76
N ARG A 12 27.13 14.32 11.07
CA ARG A 12 26.23 15.17 10.29
C ARG A 12 26.88 15.66 9.00
N VAL A 13 26.05 15.92 7.99
CA VAL A 13 26.42 16.49 6.68
C VAL A 13 25.53 17.72 6.40
N PRO A 14 25.84 18.89 6.97
CA PRO A 14 24.99 20.09 6.89
C PRO A 14 24.70 20.57 5.47
N GLU A 15 25.52 20.17 4.49
CA GLU A 15 25.29 20.46 3.08
C GLU A 15 23.96 19.91 2.55
N MET A 16 23.34 18.94 3.25
CA MET A 16 22.05 18.36 2.88
C MET A 16 20.87 19.31 3.10
N GLU A 17 20.98 20.29 4.01
CA GLU A 17 19.91 21.28 4.28
C GLU A 17 19.44 22.01 3.01
N HIS A 18 20.32 22.17 2.01
CA HIS A 18 19.98 22.83 0.75
C HIS A 18 18.99 22.04 -0.11
N TYR A 19 18.91 20.72 0.07
CA TYR A 19 18.09 19.84 -0.77
C TYR A 19 16.68 19.60 -0.23
N HIS A 20 16.39 19.98 1.03
CA HIS A 20 15.06 19.81 1.66
C HIS A 20 13.91 20.48 0.90
N ASP A 21 14.20 21.65 0.32
CA ASP A 21 13.22 22.44 -0.44
C ASP A 21 13.40 22.36 -1.96
N SER A 22 14.33 21.50 -2.44
CA SER A 22 14.62 21.38 -3.87
C SER A 22 13.62 20.44 -4.56
N PRO A 23 13.18 20.75 -5.81
CA PRO A 23 12.30 19.85 -6.55
C PRO A 23 12.98 18.49 -6.75
N MET A 24 12.23 17.40 -6.49
CA MET A 24 12.73 16.03 -6.62
C MET A 24 12.87 15.64 -8.10
N ASP A 25 14.04 15.91 -8.68
CA ASP A 25 14.45 15.28 -9.93
C ASP A 25 14.90 13.85 -9.63
N LEU A 26 14.44 12.89 -10.44
CA LEU A 26 14.86 11.49 -10.30
C LEU A 26 16.28 11.33 -10.88
N LEU A 27 17.30 11.56 -10.05
CA LEU A 27 18.71 11.55 -10.40
C LEU A 27 19.33 10.14 -10.23
N PRO A 28 20.39 9.81 -10.98
CA PRO A 28 21.11 8.55 -10.82
C PRO A 28 21.96 8.53 -9.54
N PHE A 29 22.07 7.35 -8.94
CA PHE A 29 22.89 7.04 -7.78
C PHE A 29 24.32 6.70 -8.18
N ALA A 30 25.28 7.12 -7.36
CA ALA A 30 26.69 6.80 -7.56
C ALA A 30 27.06 5.45 -6.93
N LEU A 31 27.82 4.63 -7.67
CA LEU A 31 28.47 3.41 -7.15
C LEU A 31 29.97 3.65 -6.95
N TYR A 32 30.45 3.48 -5.73
CA TYR A 32 31.86 3.59 -5.33
C TYR A 32 32.44 2.24 -4.91
N ALA A 33 33.77 2.14 -4.85
CA ALA A 33 34.47 0.97 -4.34
C ALA A 33 35.53 1.36 -3.30
N LEU A 34 35.46 0.77 -2.10
CA LEU A 34 36.54 0.80 -1.09
C LEU A 34 37.44 -0.44 -1.19
N SER A 35 37.12 -1.34 -2.10
CA SER A 35 37.91 -2.54 -2.35
C SER A 35 38.61 -2.43 -3.69
N LYS A 36 39.82 -2.97 -3.76
CA LYS A 36 40.59 -2.98 -4.99
C LYS A 36 39.93 -3.91 -6.01
N ILE A 37 39.27 -3.30 -6.99
CA ILE A 37 38.62 -3.96 -8.13
C ILE A 37 39.06 -3.25 -9.43
N ASP A 38 39.02 -3.97 -10.55
CA ASP A 38 39.31 -3.37 -11.86
C ASP A 38 38.03 -2.81 -12.51
N ASP A 39 38.21 -2.06 -13.60
CA ASP A 39 37.10 -1.44 -14.36
C ASP A 39 36.04 -2.47 -14.80
N SER A 40 36.48 -3.69 -15.16
CA SER A 40 35.56 -4.74 -15.63
C SER A 40 34.65 -5.24 -14.51
N ARG A 41 35.19 -5.36 -13.30
CA ARG A 41 34.43 -5.75 -12.11
C ARG A 41 33.56 -4.62 -11.59
N ALA A 42 34.03 -3.38 -11.63
CA ALA A 42 33.22 -2.22 -11.28
C ALA A 42 31.98 -2.10 -12.18
N GLU A 43 32.14 -2.29 -13.50
CA GLU A 43 31.01 -2.32 -14.42
C GLU A 43 30.09 -3.52 -14.17
N ALA A 44 30.63 -4.70 -13.88
CA ALA A 44 29.81 -5.85 -13.51
C ALA A 44 28.96 -5.59 -12.26
N TYR A 45 29.52 -4.92 -11.24
CA TYR A 45 28.78 -4.56 -10.02
C TYR A 45 27.70 -3.53 -10.31
N ARG A 46 28.02 -2.52 -11.13
CA ARG A 46 27.04 -1.55 -11.61
C ARG A 46 25.85 -2.23 -12.29
N GLN A 47 26.10 -3.20 -13.17
CA GLN A 47 25.07 -3.98 -13.87
C GLN A 47 24.20 -4.78 -12.90
N ILE A 48 24.79 -5.35 -11.84
CA ILE A 48 24.03 -6.05 -10.80
C ILE A 48 23.14 -5.05 -10.03
N CYS A 49 23.66 -3.88 -9.66
CA CYS A 49 22.90 -2.87 -8.92
C CYS A 49 21.70 -2.29 -9.69
N VAL A 50 21.72 -2.32 -11.03
CA VAL A 50 20.57 -1.90 -11.87
C VAL A 50 19.62 -3.04 -12.22
N THR A 51 19.82 -4.24 -11.66
CA THR A 51 18.92 -5.37 -11.90
C THR A 51 17.51 -5.01 -11.41
N GLY A 52 16.54 -4.96 -12.34
CA GLY A 52 15.16 -4.59 -12.02
C GLY A 52 14.82 -3.10 -12.19
N LEU A 53 15.75 -2.26 -12.68
CA LEU A 53 15.52 -0.84 -12.98
C LEU A 53 15.33 -0.61 -14.49
N GLU A 54 14.40 0.28 -14.86
CA GLU A 54 14.10 0.63 -16.27
C GLU A 54 15.20 1.50 -16.93
N ASP A 55 16.01 2.20 -16.13
CA ASP A 55 16.99 3.19 -16.57
C ASP A 55 18.40 2.92 -15.98
N ASP A 56 19.40 3.61 -16.52
CA ASP A 56 20.76 3.66 -15.99
C ASP A 56 20.83 4.48 -14.68
N ARG A 57 20.10 4.00 -13.66
CA ARG A 57 19.87 4.65 -12.35
C ARG A 57 21.06 4.50 -11.41
N VAL A 58 21.95 3.55 -11.63
CA VAL A 58 23.20 3.42 -10.87
C VAL A 58 24.37 3.54 -11.84
N ARG A 59 25.20 4.55 -11.63
CA ARG A 59 26.32 4.86 -12.54
C ARG A 59 27.65 4.94 -11.78
N LEU A 60 28.72 4.67 -12.50
CA LEU A 60 30.07 4.89 -12.00
C LEU A 60 30.43 6.39 -12.16
N PRO A 61 30.67 7.13 -11.07
CA PRO A 61 31.09 8.52 -11.15
C PRO A 61 32.51 8.66 -11.72
N PRO A 62 32.94 9.88 -12.12
CA PRO A 62 34.26 10.12 -12.70
C PRO A 62 35.43 9.59 -11.85
N ARG A 63 35.25 9.59 -10.52
CA ARG A 63 36.11 8.91 -9.57
C ARG A 63 35.26 7.97 -8.73
N TRP A 64 35.31 6.68 -9.05
CA TRP A 64 34.57 5.62 -8.34
C TRP A 64 35.47 4.77 -7.43
N ASP A 65 36.78 4.70 -7.69
CA ASP A 65 37.75 3.90 -6.94
C ASP A 65 38.36 4.68 -5.76
N PHE A 66 38.20 4.13 -4.55
CA PHE A 66 38.68 4.64 -3.27
C PHE A 66 39.34 3.54 -2.43
N HIS A 67 39.96 2.53 -3.06
CA HIS A 67 40.46 1.33 -2.37
C HIS A 67 41.53 1.52 -1.28
N ASP A 68 42.18 2.68 -1.23
CA ASP A 68 43.17 3.06 -0.21
C ASP A 68 42.66 4.19 0.72
N GLU A 69 41.36 4.50 0.67
CA GLU A 69 40.73 5.60 1.40
C GLU A 69 39.58 5.09 2.30
N SER A 70 38.97 5.99 3.08
CA SER A 70 37.84 5.69 3.95
C SER A 70 36.50 6.10 3.35
N LEU A 71 35.41 5.57 3.92
CA LEU A 71 34.06 5.98 3.56
C LEU A 71 33.84 7.50 3.71
N ARG A 72 34.48 8.14 4.70
CA ARG A 72 34.46 9.61 4.83
C ARG A 72 35.03 10.35 3.61
N ALA A 73 36.01 9.77 2.91
CA ALA A 73 36.56 10.36 1.69
C ALA A 73 35.54 10.31 0.54
N ILE A 74 34.79 9.21 0.45
CA ILE A 74 33.67 9.07 -0.49
C ILE A 74 32.60 10.11 -0.18
N VAL A 75 32.17 10.25 1.08
CA VAL A 75 31.14 11.24 1.48
C VAL A 75 31.53 12.65 1.04
N ARG A 76 32.77 13.09 1.30
CA ARG A 76 33.24 14.42 0.87
C ARG A 76 33.12 14.56 -0.64
N TYR A 77 33.69 13.62 -1.40
CA TYR A 77 33.63 13.66 -2.85
C TYR A 77 32.18 13.66 -3.39
N HIS A 78 31.29 12.88 -2.78
CA HIS A 78 29.90 12.79 -3.18
C HIS A 78 29.13 14.09 -2.93
N VAL A 79 29.36 14.78 -1.81
CA VAL A 79 28.79 16.10 -1.54
C VAL A 79 29.19 17.12 -2.63
N GLU A 80 30.44 17.10 -3.08
CA GLU A 80 30.88 17.93 -4.21
C GLU A 80 30.27 17.51 -5.56
N LEU A 81 30.01 16.21 -5.74
CA LEU A 81 29.39 15.66 -6.94
C LEU A 81 27.91 16.01 -7.05
N GLY A 82 27.15 15.88 -5.96
CA GLY A 82 25.71 16.21 -5.89
C GLY A 82 25.41 17.68 -6.20
N ARG A 83 26.32 18.61 -5.86
CA ARG A 83 26.19 20.05 -6.21
C ARG A 83 26.12 20.32 -7.72
N GLN A 84 26.52 19.37 -8.55
CA GLN A 84 26.46 19.50 -10.01
C GLN A 84 25.04 19.25 -10.56
N GLY A 85 24.14 18.68 -9.75
CA GLY A 85 22.76 18.38 -10.14
C GLY A 85 22.59 17.21 -11.11
N GLU A 86 23.65 16.41 -11.30
CA GLU A 86 23.64 15.24 -12.20
C GLU A 86 23.52 13.90 -11.45
N TRP A 87 23.63 13.93 -10.12
CA TRP A 87 23.68 12.76 -9.25
C TRP A 87 22.79 12.98 -8.05
N ASP A 88 22.18 11.91 -7.55
CA ASP A 88 21.42 11.98 -6.30
C ASP A 88 22.34 12.50 -5.18
N PRO A 89 21.94 13.56 -4.46
CA PRO A 89 22.78 14.18 -3.44
C PRO A 89 22.73 13.47 -2.08
N THR A 90 21.72 12.63 -1.85
CA THR A 90 21.38 12.07 -0.54
C THR A 90 21.84 10.63 -0.40
N TYR A 91 21.67 9.81 -1.45
CA TYR A 91 21.89 8.37 -1.41
C TYR A 91 22.98 7.90 -2.39
N PHE A 92 23.86 7.01 -1.93
CA PHE A 92 24.84 6.35 -2.80
C PHE A 92 25.26 4.97 -2.30
N ILE A 93 25.81 4.15 -3.22
CA ILE A 93 26.15 2.75 -3.00
C ILE A 93 27.67 2.57 -2.94
N VAL A 94 28.15 1.72 -2.03
CA VAL A 94 29.58 1.43 -1.84
C VAL A 94 29.86 -0.07 -1.81
N SER A 95 30.71 -0.54 -2.71
CA SER A 95 31.30 -1.87 -2.67
C SER A 95 32.48 -1.89 -1.69
N ALA A 96 32.19 -2.23 -0.42
CA ALA A 96 33.18 -2.28 0.65
C ALA A 96 34.20 -3.43 0.47
N TYR A 97 33.79 -4.57 -0.09
CA TYR A 97 34.66 -5.72 -0.29
C TYR A 97 34.69 -6.19 -1.74
N ALA A 98 35.79 -6.81 -2.11
CA ALA A 98 36.06 -7.15 -3.50
C ALA A 98 35.23 -8.37 -3.97
N ASP A 99 34.81 -9.26 -3.07
CA ASP A 99 34.16 -10.55 -3.41
C ASP A 99 32.86 -10.75 -2.59
N CYS A 100 31.98 -9.75 -2.55
CA CYS A 100 30.73 -9.82 -1.77
C CYS A 100 29.50 -9.61 -2.65
N SER A 101 28.44 -10.39 -2.38
CA SER A 101 27.09 -10.17 -2.91
C SER A 101 26.36 -9.04 -2.20
N THR A 102 27.02 -8.36 -1.26
CA THR A 102 26.45 -7.28 -0.44
C THR A 102 27.21 -5.97 -0.66
N VAL A 103 26.50 -4.87 -0.51
CA VAL A 103 27.02 -3.51 -0.61
C VAL A 103 26.59 -2.70 0.61
N VAL A 104 27.29 -1.60 0.85
CA VAL A 104 26.89 -0.60 1.83
C VAL A 104 26.09 0.46 1.10
N LEU A 105 24.84 0.65 1.51
CA LEU A 105 24.03 1.79 1.10
C LEU A 105 24.22 2.89 2.13
N VAL A 106 24.40 4.12 1.69
CA VAL A 106 24.64 5.28 2.55
C VAL A 106 23.58 6.33 2.30
N THR A 107 23.06 6.91 3.39
CA THR A 107 22.29 8.16 3.36
C THR A 107 23.10 9.28 3.99
N LEU A 108 22.99 10.49 3.46
CA LEU A 108 23.56 11.71 4.03
C LEU A 108 22.55 12.54 4.84
N ASP A 109 21.29 12.14 4.80
CA ASP A 109 20.19 12.76 5.53
C ASP A 109 19.24 11.68 6.07
N ASP A 110 18.58 11.97 7.18
CA ASP A 110 17.65 11.03 7.79
C ASP A 110 16.18 11.41 7.52
N ASP A 111 15.26 10.53 7.89
CA ASP A 111 13.82 10.72 7.65
C ASP A 111 13.27 12.00 8.32
N ASP A 112 13.94 12.48 9.38
CA ASP A 112 13.60 13.70 10.12
C ASP A 112 14.24 14.98 9.53
N MET A 113 15.01 14.86 8.44
CA MET A 113 15.73 15.97 7.78
C MET A 113 16.74 16.69 8.71
N GLU A 114 17.38 15.95 9.63
CA GLU A 114 18.37 16.46 10.58
C GLU A 114 19.82 16.40 10.03
N CYS A 115 20.00 16.06 8.74
CA CYS A 115 21.29 15.94 8.06
C CYS A 115 22.22 14.92 8.72
N ARG A 116 21.64 13.85 9.28
CA ARG A 116 22.40 12.75 9.90
C ARG A 116 22.75 11.73 8.83
N SER A 117 24.03 11.37 8.75
CA SER A 117 24.44 10.31 7.83
C SER A 117 24.43 8.95 8.51
N ASP A 118 24.06 7.93 7.76
CA ASP A 118 23.92 6.57 8.24
C ASP A 118 24.18 5.58 7.09
N LEU A 119 24.40 4.31 7.43
CA LEU A 119 24.61 3.24 6.45
C LEU A 119 23.85 1.97 6.80
N LEU A 120 23.48 1.20 5.80
CA LEU A 120 22.97 -0.16 5.96
C LEU A 120 23.64 -1.12 4.98
N TRP A 121 23.66 -2.40 5.32
CA TRP A 121 24.10 -3.45 4.41
C TRP A 121 22.92 -4.06 3.68
N THR A 122 23.01 -4.13 2.37
CA THR A 122 22.00 -4.77 1.52
C THR A 122 22.65 -5.63 0.46
N SER A 123 21.86 -6.45 -0.22
CA SER A 123 22.34 -7.21 -1.37
C SER A 123 22.62 -6.28 -2.55
N MET A 124 23.62 -6.61 -3.35
CA MET A 124 24.04 -5.78 -4.47
C MET A 124 22.92 -5.65 -5.51
N ASP A 125 22.16 -6.71 -5.76
CA ASP A 125 21.05 -6.77 -6.71
C ASP A 125 19.78 -6.07 -6.23
N GLN A 126 19.62 -5.79 -4.93
CA GLN A 126 18.50 -4.98 -4.42
C GLN A 126 18.86 -3.51 -4.21
N SER A 127 20.16 -3.18 -4.18
CA SER A 127 20.64 -1.86 -3.77
C SER A 127 20.11 -0.69 -4.62
N GLY A 128 20.10 -0.82 -5.95
CA GLY A 128 19.61 0.26 -6.81
C GLY A 128 18.09 0.43 -6.76
N LEU A 129 17.33 -0.66 -6.55
CA LEU A 129 15.87 -0.59 -6.36
C LEU A 129 15.53 0.11 -5.05
N LEU A 130 16.24 -0.22 -3.97
CA LEU A 130 16.06 0.41 -2.67
C LEU A 130 16.36 1.92 -2.71
N CYS A 131 17.42 2.34 -3.41
CA CYS A 131 17.70 3.76 -3.66
C CYS A 131 16.55 4.45 -4.42
N ASN A 132 16.04 3.80 -5.46
CA ASN A 132 14.94 4.34 -6.26
C ASN A 132 13.68 4.51 -5.40
N ASP A 133 13.36 3.53 -4.55
CA ASP A 133 12.23 3.58 -3.63
C ASP A 133 12.34 4.74 -2.63
N PHE A 134 13.55 5.04 -2.12
CA PHE A 134 13.77 6.22 -1.28
C PHE A 134 13.51 7.53 -2.02
N GLN A 135 14.02 7.67 -3.25
CA GLN A 135 13.89 8.90 -4.04
C GLN A 135 12.43 9.21 -4.44
N ILE A 136 11.58 8.19 -4.55
CA ILE A 136 10.14 8.36 -4.81
C ILE A 136 9.28 8.28 -3.54
N ALA A 137 9.90 8.24 -2.36
CA ALA A 137 9.25 8.11 -1.06
C ALA A 137 8.33 6.88 -0.94
N ASN A 138 8.71 5.77 -1.58
CA ASN A 138 8.04 4.47 -1.49
C ASN A 138 8.55 3.61 -0.32
N SER A 139 9.72 3.94 0.24
CA SER A 139 10.22 3.40 1.50
C SER A 139 10.99 4.48 2.28
N SER A 140 11.07 4.36 3.60
CA SER A 140 11.89 5.24 4.45
C SER A 140 13.23 4.59 4.84
N TRP A 141 14.18 5.40 5.29
CA TRP A 141 15.46 4.88 5.77
C TRP A 141 15.29 4.00 7.01
N SER A 142 14.39 4.41 7.92
CA SER A 142 14.02 3.64 9.12
C SER A 142 13.44 2.27 8.80
N GLU A 143 12.58 2.16 7.79
CA GLU A 143 12.02 0.88 7.32
C GLU A 143 13.11 -0.04 6.76
N ALA A 144 13.96 0.48 5.88
CA ALA A 144 15.03 -0.32 5.28
C ALA A 144 16.06 -0.82 6.28
N LYS A 145 16.26 -0.10 7.39
CA LYS A 145 17.15 -0.52 8.49
C LYS A 145 16.68 -1.77 9.21
N GLU A 146 15.39 -2.11 9.15
CA GLU A 146 14.88 -3.37 9.72
C GLU A 146 15.39 -4.60 8.96
N GLU A 147 15.77 -4.43 7.69
CA GLU A 147 16.30 -5.48 6.80
C GLU A 147 17.84 -5.44 6.65
N ASP A 148 18.54 -4.64 7.46
CA ASP A 148 20.01 -4.51 7.41
C ASP A 148 20.70 -5.87 7.63
N LEU A 149 21.50 -6.28 6.64
CA LEU A 149 22.22 -7.56 6.66
C LEU A 149 23.39 -7.60 7.66
N GLY A 150 23.75 -6.48 8.30
CA GLY A 150 24.77 -6.42 9.36
C GLY A 150 26.21 -6.68 8.91
N GLY A 151 26.46 -6.66 7.60
CA GLY A 151 27.77 -6.86 6.97
C GLY A 151 28.30 -8.30 7.00
N PRO A 152 29.43 -8.58 6.30
CA PRO A 152 30.02 -9.92 6.30
C PRO A 152 30.53 -10.29 7.71
N GLN A 153 29.87 -11.28 8.33
CA GLN A 153 30.26 -11.86 9.61
C GLN A 153 31.59 -12.61 9.48
N TRP A 154 32.71 -11.93 9.70
CA TRP A 154 34.00 -12.61 9.83
C TRP A 154 34.01 -13.38 11.15
N PHE A 155 34.08 -14.72 11.08
CA PHE A 155 34.37 -15.62 12.20
C PHE A 155 35.49 -15.01 13.06
N GLN A 156 35.17 -14.59 14.28
CA GLN A 156 36.18 -14.51 15.33
C GLN A 156 36.33 -15.93 15.89
N PRO A 157 37.50 -16.59 15.73
CA PRO A 157 37.79 -17.74 16.56
C PRO A 157 38.09 -17.18 17.95
N GLY A 158 37.08 -17.19 18.82
CA GLY A 158 37.28 -16.91 20.24
C GLY A 158 38.29 -17.92 20.81
N PRO A 159 39.25 -17.48 21.64
CA PRO A 159 40.14 -18.39 22.33
C PRO A 159 39.31 -19.28 23.26
N GLY A 160 39.53 -20.58 23.19
CA GLY A 160 38.67 -21.57 23.83
C GLY A 160 38.47 -21.35 25.34
N ASP A 161 37.26 -21.64 25.79
CA ASP A 161 37.02 -22.12 27.14
C ASP A 161 36.16 -23.40 27.06
N PRO A 162 36.71 -24.58 27.46
CA PRO A 162 36.02 -25.84 27.40
C PRO A 162 35.37 -26.17 28.76
N SER A 163 34.18 -25.65 29.04
CA SER A 163 33.24 -26.14 30.06
C SER A 163 31.97 -25.25 29.99
N ALA A 164 30.73 -25.66 30.20
CA ALA A 164 30.14 -26.89 30.70
C ALA A 164 28.73 -27.01 30.10
N THR A 165 28.26 -28.25 30.05
CA THR A 165 26.89 -28.71 29.83
C THR A 165 25.82 -28.03 30.70
N GLN A 166 24.61 -27.88 30.12
CA GLN A 166 23.28 -27.79 30.75
C GLN A 166 23.01 -26.61 31.71
N LEU A 167 21.99 -25.80 31.40
CA LEU A 167 20.68 -25.96 32.05
C LEU A 167 19.57 -25.15 31.36
N ASP A 168 18.42 -25.80 31.24
CA ASP A 168 17.11 -25.29 30.85
C ASP A 168 16.55 -24.19 31.77
N ASN A 169 15.50 -23.55 31.26
CA ASN A 169 14.43 -22.82 31.96
C ASN A 169 14.75 -21.42 32.52
N LEU A 170 14.28 -20.39 31.80
CA LEU A 170 13.41 -19.36 32.38
C LEU A 170 12.44 -18.86 31.30
N ASN A 171 11.24 -19.44 31.30
CA ASN A 171 10.03 -18.78 30.85
C ASN A 171 9.36 -18.25 32.14
N ASP A 172 9.28 -16.93 32.30
CA ASP A 172 8.39 -16.30 33.28
C ASP A 172 8.12 -14.83 32.89
N GLY A 173 6.89 -14.57 32.46
CA GLY A 173 6.16 -13.32 32.71
C GLY A 173 6.26 -12.20 31.65
N PRO A 174 5.12 -11.54 31.30
CA PRO A 174 5.09 -10.46 30.33
C PRO A 174 5.69 -9.20 30.97
N ALA A 175 6.70 -8.62 30.33
CA ALA A 175 7.15 -7.28 30.68
C ALA A 175 6.03 -6.29 30.37
N ALA A 176 5.54 -5.59 31.39
CA ALA A 176 4.63 -4.47 31.22
C ALA A 176 5.36 -3.38 30.42
N ASN A 177 4.86 -3.10 29.21
CA ASN A 177 5.31 -1.96 28.42
C ASN A 177 5.06 -0.66 29.21
N PRO A 178 6.00 0.30 29.19
CA PRO A 178 5.78 1.61 29.79
C PRO A 178 4.59 2.33 29.12
N PRO A 179 3.84 3.16 29.87
CA PRO A 179 2.63 3.80 29.33
C PRO A 179 3.03 4.83 28.26
N GLY A 180 2.71 4.52 27.01
CA GLY A 180 2.89 5.43 25.86
C GLY A 180 3.41 4.80 24.58
N HIS A 181 3.86 3.53 24.60
CA HIS A 181 4.26 2.85 23.37
C HIS A 181 3.04 2.22 22.69
N ILE A 182 2.73 2.67 21.47
CA ILE A 182 1.78 1.98 20.59
C ILE A 182 2.44 0.65 20.20
N ASP A 183 1.75 -0.45 20.52
CA ASP A 183 2.12 -1.80 20.12
C ASP A 183 1.65 -1.98 18.67
N TYR A 184 2.58 -1.91 17.71
CA TYR A 184 2.29 -2.09 16.28
C TYR A 184 2.20 -3.57 15.87
N GLY A 185 2.27 -4.52 16.81
CA GLY A 185 2.24 -5.95 16.50
C GLY A 185 3.50 -6.42 15.77
N THR A 186 3.56 -7.72 15.48
CA THR A 186 4.65 -8.32 14.70
C THR A 186 4.63 -7.79 13.27
N ALA A 187 5.75 -7.26 12.78
CA ALA A 187 5.87 -6.73 11.41
C ALA A 187 5.33 -7.73 10.37
N PRO A 188 4.48 -7.30 9.42
CA PRO A 188 3.96 -8.19 8.40
C PRO A 188 5.10 -8.61 7.47
N PRO A 189 5.12 -9.88 7.00
CA PRO A 189 6.09 -10.33 6.02
C PRO A 189 5.69 -9.82 4.63
N VAL A 190 6.08 -8.60 4.29
CA VAL A 190 5.69 -7.96 3.03
C VAL A 190 6.63 -8.33 1.90
N GLY A 191 6.09 -8.96 0.85
CA GLY A 191 6.82 -9.30 -0.37
C GLY A 191 6.52 -8.28 -1.49
N PHE A 192 7.50 -8.01 -2.35
CA PHE A 192 7.41 -7.04 -3.45
C PHE A 192 6.37 -7.35 -4.54
N HIS A 193 5.90 -8.60 -4.62
CA HIS A 193 4.96 -9.07 -5.63
C HIS A 193 3.66 -9.56 -5.02
N ILE A 194 2.52 -9.30 -5.64
CA ILE A 194 1.25 -9.89 -5.27
C ILE A 194 0.92 -11.09 -6.17
N GLN A 195 0.46 -12.18 -5.57
CA GLN A 195 -0.03 -13.31 -6.35
C GLN A 195 -1.42 -12.97 -6.89
N LEU A 196 -1.65 -13.18 -8.20
CA LEU A 196 -2.95 -13.05 -8.84
C LEU A 196 -3.37 -14.43 -9.36
N TYR A 197 -4.54 -14.89 -8.96
CA TYR A 197 -5.13 -16.12 -9.45
C TYR A 197 -6.29 -15.85 -10.40
N ALA A 198 -6.46 -16.68 -11.42
CA ALA A 198 -7.58 -16.60 -12.35
C ALA A 198 -8.22 -17.96 -12.55
N VAL A 199 -9.54 -18.02 -12.58
CA VAL A 199 -10.30 -19.26 -12.80
C VAL A 199 -10.53 -19.55 -14.28
N ASP A 200 -10.94 -20.78 -14.59
CA ASP A 200 -11.31 -21.19 -15.95
C ASP A 200 -12.27 -20.22 -16.64
N GLY A 201 -11.94 -19.85 -17.88
CA GLY A 201 -12.72 -18.94 -18.72
C GLY A 201 -12.40 -17.44 -18.54
N THR A 202 -11.51 -17.09 -17.61
CA THR A 202 -11.01 -15.71 -17.44
C THR A 202 -10.08 -15.33 -18.59
N ASP A 203 -10.23 -14.13 -19.15
CA ASP A 203 -9.26 -13.54 -20.07
C ASP A 203 -8.04 -13.05 -19.26
N GLU A 204 -7.08 -13.95 -19.08
CA GLU A 204 -5.89 -13.77 -18.25
C GLU A 204 -5.01 -12.60 -18.67
N ASP A 205 -4.77 -12.46 -19.99
CA ASP A 205 -3.96 -11.38 -20.54
C ASP A 205 -4.62 -10.03 -20.29
N ARG A 206 -5.93 -9.96 -20.50
CA ARG A 206 -6.71 -8.75 -20.25
C ARG A 206 -6.79 -8.42 -18.76
N LEU A 207 -7.02 -9.41 -17.91
CA LEU A 207 -7.08 -9.24 -16.46
C LEU A 207 -5.77 -8.66 -15.92
N LEU A 208 -4.65 -9.27 -16.32
CA LEU A 208 -3.32 -8.83 -15.92
C LEU A 208 -3.06 -7.40 -16.42
N HIS A 209 -3.41 -7.11 -17.68
CA HIS A 209 -3.30 -5.77 -18.26
C HIS A 209 -4.14 -4.72 -17.53
N GLU A 210 -5.33 -5.08 -17.04
CA GLU A 210 -6.24 -4.17 -16.35
C GLU A 210 -5.87 -3.98 -14.86
N ILE A 211 -5.20 -4.93 -14.21
CA ILE A 211 -4.78 -4.85 -12.80
C ILE A 211 -3.42 -4.16 -12.62
N GLN A 212 -2.50 -4.24 -13.58
CA GLN A 212 -1.19 -3.59 -13.46
C GLN A 212 -1.34 -2.05 -13.57
N PRO A 213 -0.77 -1.28 -12.62
CA PRO A 213 -0.63 0.17 -12.78
C PRO A 213 0.36 0.50 -13.90
N GLY A 214 0.13 1.58 -14.66
CA GLY A 214 1.08 2.13 -15.63
C GLY A 214 0.54 2.35 -17.05
N PRO A 215 1.18 3.23 -17.86
CA PRO A 215 0.80 3.46 -19.25
C PRO A 215 0.84 2.15 -20.08
N GLU A 216 -0.06 2.03 -21.06
CA GLU A 216 -0.22 0.83 -21.91
C GLU A 216 1.09 0.29 -22.52
N SER A 217 2.13 1.11 -22.62
CA SER A 217 3.44 0.78 -23.18
C SER A 217 4.33 -0.11 -22.29
N GLN A 218 4.16 -0.14 -20.97
CA GLN A 218 5.00 -0.95 -20.03
C GLN A 218 4.56 -2.42 -19.92
N LYS A 219 3.47 -2.81 -20.58
CA LYS A 219 2.73 -4.07 -20.31
C LYS A 219 3.26 -5.33 -21.02
N ARG A 220 4.46 -5.28 -21.60
CA ARG A 220 5.04 -6.41 -22.37
C ARG A 220 6.21 -7.12 -21.69
N ASP A 221 6.78 -6.58 -20.62
CA ASP A 221 7.81 -7.26 -19.84
C ASP A 221 7.18 -7.90 -18.58
N LEU A 222 7.03 -9.23 -18.60
CA LEU A 222 6.47 -10.01 -17.49
C LEU A 222 7.37 -9.96 -16.23
N SER A 223 8.65 -9.58 -16.37
CA SER A 223 9.57 -9.50 -15.23
C SER A 223 9.30 -8.28 -14.33
N GLN A 224 8.70 -7.21 -14.87
CA GLN A 224 8.41 -5.95 -14.17
C GLN A 224 6.99 -5.88 -13.60
N GLN A 225 6.20 -6.93 -13.76
CA GLN A 225 4.83 -6.96 -13.25
C GLN A 225 4.81 -7.17 -11.73
N SER A 226 4.19 -6.23 -11.01
CA SER A 226 3.96 -6.30 -9.56
C SER A 226 3.00 -7.44 -9.19
N CYS A 227 2.20 -7.93 -10.14
CA CYS A 227 1.35 -9.11 -9.95
C CYS A 227 1.92 -10.31 -10.70
N LYS A 228 2.03 -11.45 -10.04
CA LYS A 228 2.37 -12.73 -10.67
C LYS A 228 1.08 -13.49 -10.94
N LEU A 229 0.70 -13.62 -12.21
CA LEU A 229 -0.51 -14.34 -12.61
C LEU A 229 -0.29 -15.85 -12.53
N GLN A 230 -1.27 -16.56 -12.00
CA GLN A 230 -1.35 -18.01 -12.05
C GLN A 230 -2.77 -18.46 -12.37
N HIS A 231 -2.89 -19.33 -13.37
CA HIS A 231 -4.13 -20.03 -13.66
C HIS A 231 -4.48 -21.05 -12.57
N LEU A 232 -5.74 -21.05 -12.13
CA LEU A 232 -6.34 -22.04 -11.24
C LEU A 232 -7.40 -22.84 -11.99
N SER A 233 -7.10 -24.11 -12.23
CA SER A 233 -8.10 -25.08 -12.66
C SER A 233 -8.89 -25.56 -11.45
N ILE A 234 -10.18 -25.24 -11.39
CA ILE A 234 -11.03 -25.47 -10.22
C ILE A 234 -12.09 -26.50 -10.56
N ALA A 235 -12.25 -27.50 -9.69
CA ALA A 235 -13.31 -28.49 -9.83
C ALA A 235 -14.68 -27.84 -9.53
N GLU A 236 -15.73 -28.26 -10.26
CA GLU A 236 -17.09 -27.74 -10.02
C GLU A 236 -17.51 -27.86 -8.54
N GLY A 237 -17.99 -26.75 -7.97
CA GLY A 237 -18.51 -26.68 -6.61
C GLY A 237 -17.48 -26.36 -5.52
N HIS A 238 -16.21 -26.13 -5.88
CA HIS A 238 -15.19 -25.65 -4.95
C HIS A 238 -15.18 -24.13 -4.82
N ASP A 239 -14.68 -23.62 -3.69
CA ASP A 239 -14.46 -22.20 -3.44
C ASP A 239 -13.09 -21.77 -4.01
N PRO A 240 -13.04 -20.94 -5.06
CA PRO A 240 -11.79 -20.51 -5.69
C PRO A 240 -10.80 -19.87 -4.71
N ALA A 241 -11.29 -19.04 -3.78
CA ALA A 241 -10.43 -18.36 -2.83
C ALA A 241 -9.79 -19.35 -1.84
N ARG A 242 -10.52 -20.41 -1.48
CA ARG A 242 -10.05 -21.49 -0.61
C ARG A 242 -8.99 -22.36 -1.29
N ASP A 243 -9.20 -22.71 -2.55
CA ASP A 243 -8.23 -23.49 -3.33
C ASP A 243 -6.93 -22.69 -3.55
N ALA A 244 -7.07 -21.39 -3.87
CA ALA A 244 -5.94 -20.45 -3.96
C ALA A 244 -5.17 -20.34 -2.64
N ALA A 245 -5.87 -20.21 -1.52
CA ALA A 245 -5.26 -20.10 -0.19
C ALA A 245 -4.49 -21.37 0.21
N SER A 246 -4.97 -22.55 -0.21
CA SER A 246 -4.28 -23.82 0.03
C SER A 246 -2.93 -23.87 -0.69
N LEU A 247 -2.83 -23.27 -1.88
CA LEU A 247 -1.60 -23.23 -2.67
C LEU A 247 -0.65 -22.12 -2.23
N HIS A 248 -1.18 -20.99 -1.75
CA HIS A 248 -0.42 -19.75 -1.63
C HIS A 248 0.85 -19.83 -0.75
N PRO A 249 0.85 -20.42 0.45
CA PRO A 249 2.08 -20.55 1.24
C PRO A 249 3.17 -21.37 0.53
N SER A 250 2.79 -22.43 -0.18
CA SER A 250 3.74 -23.25 -0.97
C SER A 250 4.32 -22.47 -2.16
N ARG A 251 3.56 -21.52 -2.72
CA ARG A 251 4.02 -20.61 -3.77
C ARG A 251 4.96 -19.55 -3.23
N CYS A 252 4.74 -19.06 -2.03
CA CYS A 252 5.67 -18.16 -1.35
C CYS A 252 7.04 -18.80 -1.13
N LEU A 253 7.12 -20.13 -0.97
CA LEU A 253 8.40 -20.85 -0.93
C LEU A 253 9.13 -20.83 -2.28
N GLN A 254 8.40 -20.95 -3.39
CA GLN A 254 8.96 -20.92 -4.75
C GLN A 254 9.30 -19.49 -5.20
N HIS A 255 8.59 -18.51 -4.67
CA HIS A 255 8.74 -17.09 -4.97
C HIS A 255 8.76 -16.29 -3.65
N PRO A 256 9.93 -16.21 -2.99
CA PRO A 256 10.07 -15.57 -1.67
C PRO A 256 9.65 -14.09 -1.63
N THR A 257 9.64 -13.44 -2.79
CA THR A 257 9.21 -12.05 -2.96
C THR A 257 7.68 -11.87 -3.00
N LEU A 258 6.90 -12.94 -2.90
CA LEU A 258 5.44 -12.81 -2.85
C LEU A 258 4.98 -12.28 -1.49
N GLN A 259 3.96 -11.42 -1.52
CA GLN A 259 3.16 -11.07 -0.35
C GLN A 259 2.64 -12.36 0.28
N LYS A 260 3.02 -12.61 1.54
CA LYS A 260 2.77 -13.93 2.14
C LYS A 260 1.35 -14.09 2.64
N LYS A 261 0.73 -13.01 3.08
CA LYS A 261 -0.60 -13.02 3.71
C LYS A 261 -1.71 -12.57 2.78
N TYR A 262 -1.39 -11.97 1.63
CA TYR A 262 -2.38 -11.35 0.75
C TYR A 262 -2.18 -11.77 -0.71
N PHE A 263 -3.29 -12.04 -1.38
CA PHE A 263 -3.30 -12.28 -2.83
C PHE A 263 -4.61 -11.79 -3.47
N LEU A 264 -4.62 -11.73 -4.79
CA LEU A 264 -5.80 -11.42 -5.60
C LEU A 264 -6.34 -12.67 -6.28
N ILE A 265 -7.66 -12.73 -6.48
CA ILE A 265 -8.29 -13.76 -7.31
C ILE A 265 -9.41 -13.17 -8.16
N ALA A 266 -9.36 -13.43 -9.46
CA ALA A 266 -10.50 -13.31 -10.36
C ALA A 266 -11.26 -14.64 -10.34
N ASP A 267 -12.27 -14.71 -9.46
CA ASP A 267 -13.04 -15.92 -9.17
C ASP A 267 -14.22 -16.15 -10.14
N THR A 268 -14.34 -15.30 -11.16
CA THR A 268 -15.39 -15.33 -12.18
C THR A 268 -14.82 -14.81 -13.51
N PRO A 269 -15.22 -15.40 -14.66
CA PRO A 269 -14.86 -14.89 -15.98
C PRO A 269 -15.32 -13.44 -16.23
N ASN A 270 -16.38 -12.99 -15.57
CA ASN A 270 -16.93 -11.63 -15.72
C ASN A 270 -16.37 -10.66 -14.66
N TYR A 271 -15.07 -10.78 -14.37
CA TYR A 271 -14.40 -10.02 -13.32
C TYR A 271 -14.47 -8.49 -13.51
N THR A 272 -14.76 -7.99 -14.70
CA THR A 272 -14.97 -6.54 -14.94
C THR A 272 -16.25 -6.03 -14.28
N GLU A 273 -17.31 -6.83 -14.28
CA GLU A 273 -18.58 -6.47 -13.64
C GLU A 273 -18.63 -6.97 -12.20
N ASP A 274 -18.15 -8.18 -11.96
CA ASP A 274 -18.19 -8.83 -10.66
C ASP A 274 -17.00 -8.43 -9.78
N GLY A 275 -15.99 -7.73 -10.30
CA GLY A 275 -14.78 -7.39 -9.57
C GLY A 275 -13.87 -8.59 -9.31
N VAL A 276 -12.77 -8.33 -8.61
CA VAL A 276 -11.82 -9.33 -8.11
C VAL A 276 -11.87 -9.38 -6.60
N GLN A 277 -11.40 -10.47 -5.99
CA GLN A 277 -11.27 -10.56 -4.55
C GLN A 277 -9.84 -10.30 -4.11
N VAL A 278 -9.67 -9.45 -3.09
CA VAL A 278 -8.49 -9.42 -2.22
C VAL A 278 -8.71 -10.46 -1.14
N VAL A 279 -7.75 -11.36 -0.96
CA VAL A 279 -7.82 -12.45 0.01
C VAL A 279 -6.71 -12.30 1.03
N HIS A 280 -7.08 -12.35 2.31
CA HIS A 280 -6.15 -12.43 3.44
C HIS A 280 -6.14 -13.86 3.97
N VAL A 281 -4.95 -14.46 4.05
CA VAL A 281 -4.71 -15.78 4.62
C VAL A 281 -4.02 -15.61 5.97
N ASP A 282 -4.67 -16.11 7.01
CA ASP A 282 -4.14 -16.06 8.36
C ASP A 282 -3.16 -17.21 8.61
N TRP A 283 -1.86 -16.91 8.45
CA TRP A 283 -0.75 -17.78 8.81
C TRP A 283 0.49 -16.97 9.20
N ASP A 284 1.55 -17.64 9.68
CA ASP A 284 2.72 -16.98 10.25
C ASP A 284 3.75 -16.46 9.22
N GLY A 285 3.56 -16.74 7.92
CA GLY A 285 4.46 -16.30 6.86
C GLY A 285 5.87 -16.89 6.91
N LYS A 286 6.11 -17.93 7.72
CA LYS A 286 7.42 -18.56 7.89
C LYS A 286 7.64 -19.63 6.83
N LEU A 287 8.72 -19.46 6.06
CA LEU A 287 9.13 -20.39 5.00
C LEU A 287 10.28 -21.30 5.42
N GLU A 288 11.18 -20.81 6.28
CA GLU A 288 12.37 -21.55 6.68
C GLU A 288 12.04 -22.86 7.40
N GLY A 289 12.73 -23.92 6.99
CA GLY A 289 12.58 -25.25 7.57
C GLY A 289 11.27 -25.97 7.23
N ARG A 290 10.44 -25.41 6.33
CA ARG A 290 9.18 -26.04 5.90
C ARG A 290 9.26 -26.60 4.48
N THR A 291 8.64 -27.74 4.29
CA THR A 291 8.43 -28.37 2.99
C THR A 291 7.22 -27.78 2.28
N SER A 292 7.14 -27.97 0.96
CA SER A 292 5.97 -27.55 0.17
C SER A 292 4.68 -28.24 0.62
N GLU A 293 4.76 -29.48 1.14
CA GLU A 293 3.60 -30.24 1.62
C GLU A 293 3.07 -29.65 2.94
N GLU A 294 3.96 -29.33 3.89
CA GLU A 294 3.59 -28.68 5.15
C GLU A 294 2.98 -27.29 4.91
N LEU A 295 3.54 -26.52 3.96
CA LEU A 295 3.00 -25.20 3.60
C LEU A 295 1.62 -25.31 2.92
N PHE A 296 1.39 -26.34 2.11
CA PHE A 296 0.08 -26.59 1.53
C PHE A 296 -0.95 -26.93 2.61
N GLU A 297 -0.59 -27.78 3.58
CA GLU A 297 -1.47 -28.11 4.72
C GLU A 297 -1.76 -26.88 5.59
N ILE A 298 -0.78 -26.00 5.81
CA ILE A 298 -0.99 -24.71 6.48
C ILE A 298 -2.02 -23.87 5.73
N GLY A 299 -1.86 -23.71 4.42
CA GLY A 299 -2.80 -22.94 3.59
C GLY A 299 -4.22 -23.51 3.60
N GLN A 300 -4.34 -24.85 3.57
CA GLN A 300 -5.63 -25.54 3.60
C GLN A 300 -6.38 -25.31 4.91
N ASN A 301 -5.65 -25.24 6.03
CA ASN A 301 -6.21 -25.08 7.37
C ASN A 301 -6.31 -23.62 7.82
N ALA A 302 -5.65 -22.68 7.13
CA ALA A 302 -5.67 -21.27 7.47
C ALA A 302 -7.09 -20.70 7.44
N SER A 303 -7.36 -19.71 8.30
CA SER A 303 -8.58 -18.91 8.15
C SER A 303 -8.40 -17.92 7.01
N ILE A 304 -9.44 -17.70 6.20
CA ILE A 304 -9.39 -16.75 5.09
C ILE A 304 -10.44 -15.66 5.27
N GLN A 305 -10.08 -14.44 4.89
CA GLN A 305 -11.01 -13.34 4.74
C GLN A 305 -10.94 -12.86 3.29
N THR A 306 -12.09 -12.54 2.72
CA THR A 306 -12.20 -12.10 1.32
C THR A 306 -12.92 -10.76 1.26
N GLN A 307 -12.39 -9.83 0.48
CA GLN A 307 -13.05 -8.57 0.16
C GLN A 307 -13.06 -8.39 -1.35
N ARG A 308 -14.22 -8.03 -1.91
CA ARG A 308 -14.32 -7.75 -3.34
C ARG A 308 -13.90 -6.32 -3.62
N ALA A 309 -13.32 -6.08 -4.79
CA ALA A 309 -12.88 -4.77 -5.25
C ALA A 309 -13.05 -4.66 -6.77
N GLU A 310 -13.23 -3.43 -7.24
CA GLU A 310 -13.27 -3.16 -8.67
C GLU A 310 -11.85 -3.23 -9.25
N VAL A 311 -11.68 -3.82 -10.43
CA VAL A 311 -10.37 -3.93 -11.08
C VAL A 311 -9.72 -2.57 -11.26
N SER A 312 -10.47 -1.56 -11.71
CA SER A 312 -9.97 -0.20 -11.90
C SER A 312 -9.47 0.43 -10.59
N ALA A 313 -10.14 0.14 -9.47
CA ALA A 313 -9.74 0.60 -8.15
C ALA A 313 -8.46 -0.09 -7.68
N ILE A 314 -8.34 -1.41 -7.88
CA ILE A 314 -7.11 -2.18 -7.60
C ILE A 314 -5.94 -1.65 -8.44
N ALA A 315 -6.18 -1.38 -9.72
CA ALA A 315 -5.17 -0.89 -10.65
C ALA A 315 -4.70 0.52 -10.31
N THR A 316 -5.63 1.43 -10.02
CA THR A 316 -5.32 2.83 -9.64
C THR A 316 -4.50 2.89 -8.36
N ARG A 317 -4.79 1.99 -7.41
CA ARG A 317 -4.12 1.96 -6.11
C ARG A 317 -2.81 1.19 -6.09
N ALA A 318 -2.46 0.56 -7.22
CA ALA A 318 -1.46 -0.50 -7.32
C ALA A 318 -1.74 -1.62 -6.29
N ALA A 319 -2.00 -2.84 -6.77
CA ALA A 319 -2.41 -3.95 -5.90
C ALA A 319 -1.47 -4.19 -4.71
N VAL A 320 -0.16 -3.92 -4.87
CA VAL A 320 0.85 -4.05 -3.83
C VAL A 320 0.68 -2.98 -2.73
N PRO A 321 0.74 -1.65 -3.00
CA PRO A 321 0.45 -0.62 -2.01
C PRO A 321 -0.86 -0.78 -1.26
N LEU A 322 -1.94 -1.22 -1.91
CA LEU A 322 -3.19 -1.52 -1.22
C LEU A 322 -3.00 -2.60 -0.14
N THR A 323 -2.37 -3.72 -0.48
CA THR A 323 -2.11 -4.77 0.51
C THR A 323 -1.14 -4.34 1.61
N LEU A 324 -0.18 -3.47 1.29
CA LEU A 324 0.74 -2.87 2.28
C LEU A 324 -0.02 -1.98 3.27
N MET A 325 -0.86 -1.06 2.77
CA MET A 325 -1.68 -0.17 3.60
C MET A 325 -2.58 -0.96 4.57
N ILE A 326 -3.19 -2.04 4.07
CA ILE A 326 -4.00 -2.95 4.90
C ILE A 326 -3.11 -3.68 5.92
N ALA A 327 -1.96 -4.23 5.49
CA ALA A 327 -1.07 -4.98 6.36
C ALA A 327 -0.47 -4.13 7.50
N GLN A 328 -0.18 -2.86 7.23
CA GLN A 328 0.34 -1.89 8.18
C GLN A 328 -0.76 -1.22 9.02
N GLY A 329 -2.03 -1.50 8.74
CA GLY A 329 -3.17 -0.92 9.47
C GLY A 329 -3.45 0.54 9.12
N TYR A 330 -2.84 1.09 8.07
CA TYR A 330 -3.21 2.39 7.50
C TYR A 330 -4.59 2.36 6.84
N GLU A 331 -5.04 1.17 6.44
CA GLU A 331 -6.40 0.97 5.93
C GLU A 331 -7.08 -0.19 6.65
N ASP A 332 -8.34 0.02 7.04
CA ASP A 332 -9.18 -1.06 7.56
C ASP A 332 -9.49 -2.07 6.44
N TRP A 333 -9.32 -3.37 6.72
CA TRP A 333 -9.74 -4.48 5.84
C TRP A 333 -11.18 -4.34 5.33
N ALA A 334 -12.05 -3.74 6.14
CA ALA A 334 -13.38 -3.34 5.72
C ALA A 334 -13.86 -2.21 6.63
N PRO A 335 -14.55 -1.18 6.11
CA PRO A 335 -15.26 -0.22 6.93
C PRO A 335 -16.19 -0.96 7.89
N LYS A 336 -15.97 -0.82 9.20
CA LYS A 336 -16.78 -1.51 10.23
C LYS A 336 -18.14 -0.85 10.47
N HIS A 337 -18.35 0.30 9.85
CA HIS A 337 -19.48 1.20 10.07
C HIS A 337 -20.22 1.50 8.80
N LYS A 338 -21.45 1.99 8.95
CA LYS A 338 -22.27 2.42 7.81
C LYS A 338 -21.66 3.65 7.15
N LEU A 339 -21.61 3.59 5.82
CA LEU A 339 -21.16 4.65 4.93
C LEU A 339 -22.36 5.20 4.17
N PHE A 340 -22.48 6.52 4.11
CA PHE A 340 -23.58 7.21 3.42
C PHE A 340 -23.06 8.16 2.35
N ALA A 341 -23.74 8.22 1.21
CA ALA A 341 -23.39 9.18 0.17
C ALA A 341 -23.92 10.59 0.51
N VAL A 342 -23.08 11.60 0.30
CA VAL A 342 -23.40 13.01 0.53
C VAL A 342 -23.33 13.79 -0.78
N TYR A 343 -24.34 14.62 -1.03
CA TYR A 343 -24.50 15.43 -2.24
C TYR A 343 -24.77 16.88 -1.86
N ALA A 344 -24.32 17.81 -2.69
CA ALA A 344 -24.44 19.24 -2.43
C ALA A 344 -24.67 20.08 -3.70
N GLY A 345 -25.15 21.29 -3.51
CA GLY A 345 -25.21 22.34 -4.53
C GLY A 345 -23.82 22.72 -5.05
N ASP A 346 -23.71 22.97 -6.35
CA ASP A 346 -22.49 23.40 -7.05
C ASP A 346 -21.98 24.74 -6.49
N SER A 347 -20.81 24.71 -5.82
CA SER A 347 -20.15 25.88 -5.26
C SER A 347 -18.63 25.65 -5.19
N ALA A 348 -17.87 26.74 -5.05
CA ALA A 348 -16.41 26.72 -4.97
C ALA A 348 -15.85 26.17 -3.65
N ASP A 349 -16.69 25.92 -2.64
CA ASP A 349 -16.27 25.41 -1.33
C ASP A 349 -16.17 23.88 -1.31
N THR A 350 -15.07 23.41 -0.74
CA THR A 350 -14.52 22.06 -0.81
C THR A 350 -15.39 20.99 -0.12
N ASP A 351 -15.37 19.78 -0.67
CA ASP A 351 -15.86 18.52 -0.10
C ASP A 351 -15.55 18.32 1.40
N ILE A 352 -14.42 18.86 1.87
CA ILE A 352 -13.99 18.89 3.27
C ILE A 352 -15.01 19.61 4.17
N HIS A 353 -15.52 20.79 3.78
CA HIS A 353 -16.43 21.57 4.62
C HIS A 353 -17.78 20.88 4.81
N ILE A 354 -18.28 20.27 3.74
CA ILE A 354 -19.50 19.46 3.78
C ILE A 354 -19.29 18.27 4.71
N SER A 355 -18.12 17.64 4.61
CA SER A 355 -17.80 16.47 5.43
C SER A 355 -17.75 16.82 6.91
N GLN A 356 -17.12 17.95 7.27
CA GLN A 356 -17.10 18.47 8.64
C GLN A 356 -18.49 18.87 9.16
N ALA A 357 -19.36 19.41 8.30
CA ALA A 357 -20.70 19.79 8.69
C ALA A 357 -21.61 18.59 8.96
N VAL A 358 -21.50 17.54 8.13
CA VAL A 358 -22.32 16.32 8.21
C VAL A 358 -21.80 15.35 9.26
N ASP A 359 -20.49 15.32 9.45
CA ASP A 359 -19.80 14.49 10.44
C ASP A 359 -18.89 15.37 11.30
N PRO A 360 -19.38 15.82 12.48
CA PRO A 360 -18.62 16.72 13.36
C PRO A 360 -17.29 16.13 13.85
N HIS A 361 -17.09 14.82 13.72
CA HIS A 361 -15.89 14.13 14.14
C HIS A 361 -14.94 13.87 12.97
N TRP A 362 -15.27 14.29 11.75
CA TRP A 362 -14.51 14.01 10.53
C TRP A 362 -13.02 14.31 10.67
N ALA A 363 -12.67 15.48 11.22
CA ALA A 363 -11.26 15.89 11.40
C ALA A 363 -10.48 15.01 12.39
N ASN A 364 -11.17 14.26 13.25
CA ASN A 364 -10.57 13.35 14.23
C ASN A 364 -10.57 11.89 13.75
N ARG A 365 -11.04 11.62 12.52
CA ARG A 365 -11.06 10.27 11.95
C ARG A 365 -9.73 9.97 11.30
N GLY A 366 -9.20 8.78 11.60
CA GLY A 366 -8.07 8.23 10.85
C GLY A 366 -8.48 7.72 9.48
N HIS A 367 -7.49 7.33 8.67
CA HIS A 367 -7.73 6.66 7.40
C HIS A 367 -8.61 5.41 7.57
N GLY A 368 -9.54 5.18 6.64
CA GLY A 368 -10.51 4.07 6.70
C GLY A 368 -11.69 4.28 7.67
N GLN A 369 -11.67 5.33 8.50
CA GLN A 369 -12.75 5.61 9.45
C GLN A 369 -13.87 6.49 8.90
N ASP A 370 -13.77 6.92 7.65
CA ASP A 370 -14.72 7.78 6.94
C ASP A 370 -16.14 7.28 7.08
N ARG A 371 -17.08 8.15 7.45
CA ARG A 371 -18.50 7.77 7.61
C ARG A 371 -19.39 8.17 6.45
N ILE A 372 -18.82 8.95 5.55
CA ILE A 372 -19.52 9.55 4.44
C ILE A 372 -18.64 9.47 3.19
N VAL A 373 -19.30 9.40 2.05
CA VAL A 373 -18.66 9.42 0.74
C VAL A 373 -19.24 10.58 -0.04
N PHE A 374 -18.38 11.45 -0.58
CA PHE A 374 -18.86 12.52 -1.42
C PHE A 374 -19.33 11.96 -2.78
N GLY A 375 -20.63 12.09 -3.06
CA GLY A 375 -21.27 11.59 -4.27
C GLY A 375 -21.30 12.60 -5.42
N GLY A 376 -20.88 13.84 -5.17
CA GLY A 376 -20.72 14.89 -6.19
C GLY A 376 -21.68 16.08 -6.03
N PHE A 377 -21.40 17.10 -6.84
CA PHE A 377 -22.19 18.32 -6.89
C PHE A 377 -23.36 18.22 -7.87
N LEU A 378 -24.45 18.92 -7.55
CA LEU A 378 -25.60 19.15 -8.42
C LEU A 378 -25.86 20.64 -8.54
N LYS A 379 -26.33 21.10 -9.71
CA LYS A 379 -26.89 22.45 -9.80
C LYS A 379 -28.10 22.51 -8.87
N ALA A 380 -28.04 23.43 -7.91
CA ALA A 380 -29.10 23.58 -6.94
C ALA A 380 -30.43 23.88 -7.66
N PRO A 381 -31.54 23.29 -7.22
CA PRO A 381 -32.83 23.58 -7.80
C PRO A 381 -33.30 25.00 -7.45
N GLU A 382 -33.76 25.77 -8.44
CA GLU A 382 -34.57 26.98 -8.18
C GLU A 382 -35.97 26.63 -7.61
N SER A 383 -36.40 25.37 -7.71
CA SER A 383 -37.54 24.77 -7.01
C SER A 383 -37.46 23.23 -7.06
N GLU A 384 -38.12 22.49 -6.15
CA GLU A 384 -38.18 21.01 -6.05
C GLU A 384 -38.75 20.32 -7.33
N GLU A 385 -38.11 20.52 -8.49
CA GLU A 385 -38.57 20.02 -9.78
C GLU A 385 -38.31 18.51 -9.89
N PRO A 386 -39.19 17.75 -10.57
CA PRO A 386 -38.95 16.35 -10.91
C PRO A 386 -37.60 16.07 -11.61
N ARG A 387 -37.04 17.09 -12.29
CA ARG A 387 -35.72 17.02 -12.94
C ARG A 387 -34.55 16.98 -11.95
N PHE A 388 -34.67 17.66 -10.82
CA PHE A 388 -33.66 17.63 -9.77
C PHE A 388 -33.55 16.22 -9.19
N TRP A 389 -34.68 15.64 -8.78
CA TRP A 389 -34.71 14.29 -8.20
C TRP A 389 -34.15 13.24 -9.15
N ARG A 390 -34.50 13.31 -10.43
CA ARG A 390 -33.88 12.44 -11.45
C ARG A 390 -32.37 12.58 -11.48
N SER A 391 -31.84 13.81 -11.51
CA SER A 391 -30.40 14.06 -11.58
C SER A 391 -29.66 13.59 -10.33
N LEU A 392 -30.26 13.78 -9.14
CA LEU A 392 -29.72 13.30 -7.87
C LEU A 392 -29.68 11.77 -7.85
N LEU A 393 -30.77 11.12 -8.28
CA LEU A 393 -30.82 9.67 -8.39
C LEU A 393 -29.79 9.15 -9.38
N GLU A 394 -29.67 9.71 -10.59
CA GLU A 394 -28.67 9.29 -11.58
C GLU A 394 -27.24 9.35 -11.00
N LYS A 395 -26.88 10.44 -10.30
CA LYS A 395 -25.59 10.54 -9.61
C LYS A 395 -25.46 9.56 -8.46
N HIS A 396 -26.55 9.30 -7.73
CA HIS A 396 -26.53 8.31 -6.66
C HIS A 396 -26.33 6.90 -7.17
N LEU A 397 -27.01 6.52 -8.24
CA LEU A 397 -26.84 5.25 -8.91
C LEU A 397 -25.42 5.09 -9.46
N ALA A 398 -24.83 6.14 -10.02
CA ALA A 398 -23.42 6.13 -10.43
C ALA A 398 -22.47 5.94 -9.23
N CYS A 399 -22.72 6.63 -8.11
CA CYS A 399 -21.96 6.48 -6.87
C CYS A 399 -22.09 5.04 -6.31
N CYS A 400 -23.30 4.51 -6.24
CA CYS A 400 -23.58 3.12 -5.85
C CYS A 400 -22.83 2.13 -6.75
N ARG A 401 -22.78 2.37 -8.06
CA ARG A 401 -22.00 1.54 -9.00
C ARG A 401 -20.51 1.55 -8.67
N ALA A 402 -19.94 2.74 -8.44
CA ALA A 402 -18.53 2.90 -8.09
C ALA A 402 -18.19 2.36 -6.69
N ARG A 403 -19.19 2.18 -5.81
CA ARG A 403 -19.04 1.75 -4.42
C ARG A 403 -19.67 0.39 -4.13
N LYS A 404 -20.08 -0.38 -5.15
CA LYS A 404 -20.80 -1.67 -5.02
C LYS A 404 -20.06 -2.75 -4.23
N PHE A 405 -18.74 -2.63 -4.13
CA PHE A 405 -17.90 -3.55 -3.36
C PHE A 405 -17.43 -2.99 -2.03
N VAL A 406 -17.76 -1.74 -1.71
CA VAL A 406 -17.39 -1.13 -0.43
C VAL A 406 -18.29 -1.70 0.66
N PRO A 407 -17.73 -2.44 1.64
CA PRO A 407 -18.53 -3.00 2.72
C PRO A 407 -19.26 -1.90 3.49
N ASN A 408 -20.48 -2.20 3.93
CA ASN A 408 -21.32 -1.28 4.71
C ASN A 408 -21.70 0.06 4.03
N PHE A 409 -21.44 0.23 2.73
CA PHE A 409 -22.04 1.32 1.96
C PHE A 409 -23.55 1.14 1.84
N THR A 410 -24.29 2.19 2.17
CA THR A 410 -25.75 2.13 2.30
C THR A 410 -26.44 2.73 1.08
N TYR A 411 -26.78 1.90 0.10
CA TYR A 411 -27.39 2.31 -1.17
C TYR A 411 -28.83 2.87 -1.07
N GLN A 412 -29.52 2.58 0.04
CA GLN A 412 -30.91 3.00 0.23
C GLN A 412 -31.04 4.40 0.83
N TYR A 413 -29.96 4.97 1.34
CA TYR A 413 -29.98 6.22 2.09
C TYR A 413 -28.89 7.16 1.59
N LEU A 414 -29.26 8.42 1.35
CA LEU A 414 -28.31 9.47 0.99
C LEU A 414 -28.63 10.77 1.71
N ILE A 415 -27.65 11.67 1.72
CA ILE A 415 -27.72 12.99 2.34
C ILE A 415 -27.63 14.04 1.24
N TRP A 416 -28.65 14.89 1.12
CA TRP A 416 -28.64 16.06 0.26
C TRP A 416 -28.52 17.33 1.12
N CYS A 417 -27.42 18.05 0.97
CA CYS A 417 -27.12 19.21 1.81
C CYS A 417 -27.70 20.53 1.30
N GLY A 418 -28.33 20.57 0.12
CA GLY A 418 -28.86 21.80 -0.45
C GLY A 418 -27.78 22.73 -1.00
N GLU A 419 -28.09 24.03 -1.02
CA GLU A 419 -27.15 25.09 -1.43
C GLU A 419 -26.05 25.32 -0.40
N GLN A 420 -24.87 25.69 -0.88
CA GLN A 420 -23.70 26.03 -0.06
C GLN A 420 -23.75 27.50 0.40
N PRO A 421 -23.09 27.85 1.53
CA PRO A 421 -22.26 26.99 2.37
C PRO A 421 -23.08 26.16 3.37
N VAL A 422 -22.67 24.91 3.57
CA VAL A 422 -23.27 24.01 4.57
C VAL A 422 -22.53 24.13 5.89
N THR A 423 -23.28 24.41 6.96
CA THR A 423 -22.78 24.44 8.34
C THR A 423 -23.42 23.31 9.14
N ALA A 424 -22.88 23.01 10.32
CA ALA A 424 -23.40 21.98 11.22
C ALA A 424 -24.92 22.11 11.50
N ASP A 425 -25.44 23.34 11.56
CA ASP A 425 -26.85 23.64 11.83
C ASP A 425 -27.69 23.85 10.56
N SER A 426 -27.09 23.78 9.37
CA SER A 426 -27.80 23.95 8.11
C SER A 426 -28.89 22.88 7.96
N PRO A 427 -30.09 23.25 7.48
CA PRO A 427 -31.14 22.28 7.20
C PRO A 427 -30.75 21.46 5.95
N ILE A 428 -30.84 20.14 6.07
CA ILE A 428 -30.53 19.19 5.01
C ILE A 428 -31.69 18.21 4.80
N LEU A 429 -31.63 17.44 3.71
CA LEU A 429 -32.55 16.35 3.44
C LEU A 429 -31.84 15.01 3.55
N LEU A 430 -32.32 14.16 4.44
CA LEU A 430 -32.05 12.73 4.40
C LEU A 430 -33.04 12.12 3.40
N VAL A 431 -32.55 11.30 2.48
CA VAL A 431 -33.37 10.72 1.43
C VAL A 431 -33.29 9.20 1.55
N LYS A 432 -34.45 8.55 1.57
CA LYS A 432 -34.59 7.10 1.55
C LYS A 432 -35.19 6.66 0.22
N LEU A 433 -34.59 5.63 -0.36
CA LEU A 433 -35.06 4.95 -1.57
C LEU A 433 -35.72 3.63 -1.14
N ASP A 434 -37.04 3.56 -1.28
CA ASP A 434 -37.85 2.36 -1.09
C ASP A 434 -37.67 1.44 -2.32
N CYS A 435 -36.50 0.81 -2.38
CA CYS A 435 -36.17 -0.21 -3.36
C CYS A 435 -36.09 -1.57 -2.64
N GLU A 436 -37.01 -2.48 -3.00
CA GLU A 436 -36.94 -3.88 -2.59
C GLU A 436 -36.19 -4.67 -3.67
N GLY A 437 -35.13 -5.40 -3.29
CA GLY A 437 -34.39 -6.28 -4.20
C GLY A 437 -32.87 -6.27 -4.04
N ASP A 438 -32.20 -7.22 -4.69
CA ASP A 438 -30.74 -7.26 -4.81
C ASP A 438 -30.29 -6.12 -5.74
N LEU A 439 -29.75 -5.06 -5.14
CA LEU A 439 -29.36 -3.80 -5.81
C LEU A 439 -28.17 -3.95 -6.75
N ARG A 440 -27.68 -5.19 -6.98
CA ARG A 440 -26.67 -5.51 -8.00
C ARG A 440 -27.14 -5.17 -9.42
N SER A 441 -28.45 -5.15 -9.67
CA SER A 441 -29.02 -4.66 -10.94
C SER A 441 -29.52 -3.22 -10.81
N LEU A 442 -28.67 -2.27 -11.21
CA LEU A 442 -28.99 -0.84 -11.28
C LEU A 442 -30.18 -0.50 -12.18
N GLU A 443 -30.51 -1.39 -13.13
CA GLU A 443 -31.72 -1.29 -13.95
C GLU A 443 -32.99 -1.32 -13.09
N MET A 444 -33.07 -2.19 -12.08
CA MET A 444 -34.20 -2.23 -11.13
C MET A 444 -34.30 -0.97 -10.26
N LEU A 445 -33.16 -0.40 -9.86
CA LEU A 445 -33.12 0.85 -9.09
C LEU A 445 -33.70 2.02 -9.90
N SER A 446 -33.40 2.10 -11.21
CA SER A 446 -33.92 3.16 -12.08
C SER A 446 -35.45 3.05 -12.31
N GLU A 447 -35.99 1.83 -12.36
CA GLU A 447 -37.41 1.57 -12.56
C GLU A 447 -38.25 1.79 -11.29
N HIS A 448 -37.70 1.46 -10.10
CA HIS A 448 -38.41 1.59 -8.82
C HIS A 448 -38.26 2.98 -8.16
N ALA A 449 -37.16 3.69 -8.40
CA ALA A 449 -36.90 4.98 -7.76
C ALA A 449 -37.90 6.08 -8.17
N ALA A 450 -38.66 5.91 -9.26
CA ALA A 450 -39.62 6.90 -9.73
C ALA A 450 -40.88 7.06 -8.84
N GLY A 451 -41.12 6.16 -7.86
CA GLY A 451 -42.30 6.22 -6.98
C GLY A 451 -42.05 5.89 -5.51
N GLY A 452 -40.80 5.68 -5.10
CA GLY A 452 -40.42 5.19 -3.77
C GLY A 452 -39.45 6.10 -3.01
N ILE A 453 -39.51 7.42 -3.20
CA ILE A 453 -38.62 8.35 -2.48
C ILE A 453 -39.35 8.90 -1.27
N SER A 454 -38.71 8.84 -0.10
CA SER A 454 -39.14 9.60 1.06
C SER A 454 -38.00 10.45 1.61
N THR A 455 -38.34 11.60 2.20
CA THR A 455 -37.37 12.58 2.68
C THR A 455 -37.62 12.95 4.13
N TRP A 456 -36.55 13.15 4.89
CA TRP A 456 -36.58 13.60 6.27
C TRP A 456 -35.66 14.81 6.42
N ARG A 457 -36.24 15.95 6.81
CA ARG A 457 -35.50 17.17 7.16
C ARG A 457 -34.75 17.02 8.49
N ALA A 458 -33.46 17.27 8.48
CA ALA A 458 -32.59 17.24 9.66
C ALA A 458 -31.58 18.39 9.63
N THR A 459 -30.75 18.51 10.66
CA THR A 459 -29.54 19.36 10.61
C THR A 459 -28.37 18.54 10.06
N ALA A 460 -27.37 19.21 9.48
CA ALA A 460 -26.20 18.53 8.93
C ALA A 460 -25.49 17.68 10.00
N LYS A 461 -25.23 18.23 11.19
CA LYS A 461 -24.50 17.54 12.27
C LYS A 461 -25.21 16.29 12.80
N ASP A 462 -26.54 16.25 12.71
CA ASP A 462 -27.34 15.12 13.19
C ASP A 462 -27.52 14.04 12.09
N ALA A 463 -27.23 14.37 10.84
CA ALA A 463 -27.57 13.57 9.66
C ALA A 463 -27.01 12.14 9.73
N HIS A 464 -25.70 12.01 9.95
CA HIS A 464 -25.03 10.72 10.04
C HIS A 464 -25.56 9.88 11.21
N GLY A 465 -25.76 10.50 12.38
CA GLY A 465 -26.28 9.83 13.57
C GLY A 465 -27.70 9.29 13.36
N ILE A 466 -28.57 10.11 12.78
CA ILE A 466 -29.95 9.72 12.46
C ILE A 466 -29.97 8.54 11.48
N LEU A 467 -29.23 8.61 10.37
CA LEU A 467 -29.21 7.53 9.39
C LEU A 467 -28.61 6.24 9.95
N SER A 468 -27.55 6.34 10.75
CA SER A 468 -26.97 5.18 11.43
C SER A 468 -27.99 4.49 12.34
N ASP A 469 -28.71 5.28 13.16
CA ASP A 469 -29.76 4.74 14.03
C ASP A 469 -30.93 4.13 13.25
N VAL A 470 -31.28 4.69 12.10
CA VAL A 470 -32.33 4.13 11.23
C VAL A 470 -31.91 2.79 10.64
N VAL A 471 -30.71 2.74 10.06
CA VAL A 471 -30.18 1.50 9.43
C VAL A 471 -29.96 0.40 10.46
N GLU A 472 -29.56 0.75 11.68
CA GLU A 472 -29.36 -0.19 12.78
C GLU A 472 -30.66 -0.54 13.53
N GLY A 473 -31.80 0.01 13.11
CA GLY A 473 -33.12 -0.26 13.72
C GLY A 473 -33.32 0.36 15.11
N ARG A 474 -32.42 1.24 15.56
CA ARG A 474 -32.55 2.00 16.81
C ARG A 474 -33.57 3.13 16.71
N LYS A 475 -33.85 3.61 15.49
CA LYS A 475 -34.80 4.68 15.21
C LYS A 475 -35.67 4.33 14.01
N ALA A 476 -36.97 4.62 14.10
CA ALA A 476 -37.86 4.48 12.95
C ALA A 476 -37.65 5.63 11.96
N TRP A 477 -37.79 5.35 10.66
CA TRP A 477 -37.85 6.38 9.63
C TRP A 477 -39.07 7.29 9.84
N SER A 478 -38.87 8.60 9.90
CA SER A 478 -39.96 9.58 10.02
C SER A 478 -40.05 10.54 8.83
N GLY A 479 -39.52 10.13 7.67
CA GLY A 479 -39.61 10.92 6.45
C GLY A 479 -40.99 10.87 5.79
N GLN A 480 -41.26 11.86 4.94
CA GLN A 480 -42.48 11.99 4.13
C GLN A 480 -42.19 11.54 2.70
N SER A 481 -43.10 10.78 2.09
CA SER A 481 -43.01 10.44 0.66
C SER A 481 -43.15 11.69 -0.21
N LEU A 482 -42.35 11.74 -1.28
CA LEU A 482 -42.40 12.81 -2.29
C LEU A 482 -43.48 12.59 -3.34
#